data_AF-A0A0C2CAV7-F1
#
_entry.id   AF-A0A0C2CAV7-F1
#
_cell.length_a   1.000
_cell.length_b   1.000
_cell.length_c   1.000
_cell.angle_alpha   90.00
_cell.angle_beta   90.00
_cell.angle_gamma   90.00
#
_symmetry.space_group_name_H-M   'P 1'
#
loop_
_entity.id
_entity.type
_entity.pdbx_description
1 polymer ?
#
loop_
_entity_poly.entity_id
_entity_poly.type
_entity_poly.pdbx_seq_one_letter_code
_entity_poly.pdbx_strand_id
1 'polypeptide(L)'
;MKVALDKLIFAVQDIAKQNAAQVKLSLKAIHDSTVALRNVPSMLEKQADASTRAQTRTSEELANLTRGYVASACGEMDKKLEDLQSVEEELNKLVTLTTQVLPSKINEVLTHAAKNDRCMRSLAQILEVAPTEVVHKVKTITKLASQQSSQLIQVPKQDHPRHPTTKTRDEAINYEQLNVDEFGDVEYHLDFDPIAAAQGESRRSHPRSASRSEQQARKDQLAAAEEDGVEPITVDPEPVPRWV
;
A
#
# COMPACT_ATOMS: atom_id res chain seq x y z
N MET A 1 11.20 10.38 21.56
CA MET A 1 10.48 9.86 20.37
C MET A 1 10.45 10.89 19.23
N LYS A 2 9.87 12.09 19.43
CA LYS A 2 9.80 13.14 18.38
C LYS A 2 11.15 13.49 17.73
N VAL A 3 12.18 13.80 18.53
CA VAL A 3 13.53 14.12 18.02
C VAL A 3 14.16 13.00 17.16
N ALA A 4 13.95 11.74 17.55
CA ALA A 4 14.47 10.60 16.78
C ALA A 4 13.73 10.41 15.45
N LEU A 5 12.41 10.67 15.45
CA LEU A 5 11.58 10.60 14.26
C LEU A 5 11.90 11.72 13.28
N ASP A 6 12.07 12.95 13.78
CA ASP A 6 12.47 14.10 12.95
C ASP A 6 13.83 13.82 12.27
N LYS A 7 14.81 13.30 13.03
CA LYS A 7 16.12 12.90 12.47
C LYS A 7 16.00 11.84 11.37
N LEU A 8 15.13 10.84 11.55
CA LEU A 8 14.89 9.81 10.54
C LEU A 8 14.26 10.39 9.27
N ILE A 9 13.26 11.27 9.42
CA ILE A 9 12.61 11.95 8.28
C ILE A 9 13.65 12.74 7.49
N PHE A 10 14.50 13.53 8.16
CA PHE A 10 15.56 14.29 7.48
C PHE A 10 16.54 13.37 6.75
N ALA A 11 17.01 12.30 7.39
CA ALA A 11 17.91 11.35 6.75
C ALA A 11 17.29 10.69 5.51
N VAL A 12 16.03 10.26 5.59
CA VAL A 12 15.31 9.66 4.45
C VAL A 12 15.12 10.67 3.32
N GLN A 13 14.79 11.92 3.65
CA GLN A 13 14.64 12.99 2.65
C GLN A 13 15.96 13.30 1.94
N ASP A 14 17.07 13.38 2.67
CA ASP A 14 18.39 13.65 2.10
C ASP A 14 18.83 12.51 1.18
N ILE A 15 18.69 11.25 1.61
CA ILE A 15 19.00 10.08 0.78
C ILE A 15 18.15 10.07 -0.48
N ALA A 16 16.84 10.32 -0.37
CA ALA A 16 15.94 10.31 -1.52
C ALA A 16 16.32 11.40 -2.53
N LYS A 17 16.62 12.62 -2.07
CA LYS A 17 17.06 13.74 -2.93
C LYS A 17 18.40 13.46 -3.59
N GLN A 18 19.37 12.93 -2.83
CA GLN A 18 20.70 12.61 -3.34
C GLN A 18 20.61 11.53 -4.43
N ASN A 19 19.86 10.46 -4.18
CA ASN A 19 19.68 9.38 -5.15
C ASN A 19 18.98 9.88 -6.43
N ALA A 20 17.93 10.69 -6.30
CA ALA A 20 17.26 11.28 -7.46
C ALA A 20 18.21 12.16 -8.29
N ALA A 21 19.02 13.00 -7.62
CA ALA A 21 20.00 13.84 -8.30
C ALA A 21 21.10 13.02 -9.00
N GLN A 22 21.59 11.95 -8.37
CA GLN A 22 22.59 11.06 -8.96
C GLN A 22 22.04 10.32 -10.17
N VAL A 23 20.83 9.76 -10.09
CA VAL A 23 20.18 9.07 -11.21
C VAL A 23 20.02 10.04 -12.38
N LYS A 24 19.51 11.24 -12.14
CA LYS A 24 19.33 12.27 -13.17
C LYS A 24 20.65 12.64 -13.87
N LEU A 25 21.73 12.82 -13.12
CA LEU A 25 23.04 13.10 -13.69
C LEU A 25 23.57 11.93 -14.53
N SER A 26 23.40 10.70 -14.04
CA SER A 26 23.82 9.50 -14.77
C SER A 26 23.03 9.31 -16.07
N LEU A 27 21.72 9.54 -16.03
CA LEU A 27 20.84 9.48 -17.19
C LEU A 27 21.31 10.45 -18.28
N LYS A 28 21.61 11.69 -17.90
CA LYS A 28 22.13 12.70 -18.82
C LYS A 28 23.45 12.27 -19.45
N ALA A 29 24.41 11.80 -18.64
CA ALA A 29 25.72 11.38 -19.13
C ALA A 29 25.65 10.18 -20.09
N ILE A 30 24.78 9.21 -19.79
CA ILE A 30 24.55 8.05 -20.66
C ILE A 30 23.89 8.51 -21.97
N HIS A 31 22.88 9.36 -21.90
CA HIS A 31 22.21 9.91 -23.09
C HIS A 31 23.18 10.65 -24.01
N ASP A 32 23.98 11.57 -23.46
CA ASP A 32 25.00 12.32 -24.21
C ASP A 32 26.00 11.37 -24.89
N SER A 33 26.40 10.29 -24.19
CA SER A 33 27.30 9.27 -24.71
C SER A 33 26.67 8.42 -25.83
N THR A 34 25.39 8.05 -25.69
CA THR A 34 24.64 7.33 -26.75
C THR A 34 24.54 8.17 -28.02
N VAL A 35 24.26 9.48 -27.88
CA VAL A 35 24.23 10.41 -29.01
C VAL A 35 25.59 10.48 -29.69
N ALA A 36 26.68 10.57 -28.92
CA ALA A 36 28.03 10.57 -29.49
C ALA A 36 28.34 9.27 -30.25
N LEU A 37 28.00 8.10 -29.69
CA LEU A 37 28.20 6.79 -30.32
C LEU A 37 27.42 6.67 -31.63
N ARG A 38 26.17 7.17 -31.68
CA ARG A 38 25.35 7.15 -32.90
C ARG A 38 25.96 7.96 -34.05
N ASN A 39 26.86 8.91 -33.75
CA ASN A 39 27.56 9.70 -34.76
C ASN A 39 28.85 9.04 -35.30
N VAL A 40 29.40 8.04 -34.60
CA VAL A 40 30.67 7.38 -34.97
C VAL A 40 30.65 6.78 -36.38
N PRO A 41 29.59 6.06 -36.82
CA PRO A 41 29.53 5.53 -38.19
C PRO A 41 29.64 6.61 -39.26
N SER A 42 29.04 7.79 -39.03
CA SER A 42 29.10 8.92 -39.98
C SER A 42 30.50 9.55 -40.06
N MET A 43 31.29 9.46 -38.98
CA MET A 43 32.69 9.90 -38.99
C MET A 43 33.57 8.89 -39.76
N LEU A 44 33.29 7.60 -39.61
CA LEU A 44 34.02 6.54 -40.31
C LEU A 44 33.77 6.58 -41.83
N GLU A 45 32.54 6.86 -42.23
CA GLU A 45 32.13 6.97 -43.63
C GLU A 45 32.86 8.12 -44.35
N LYS A 46 32.97 9.29 -43.71
CA LYS A 46 33.76 10.43 -44.22
C LYS A 46 35.26 10.12 -44.38
N GLN A 47 35.78 9.18 -43.61
CA GLN A 47 37.19 8.75 -43.69
C GLN A 47 37.40 7.71 -44.80
N ALA A 48 36.39 6.87 -45.08
CA ALA A 48 36.43 5.89 -46.17
C ALA A 48 36.38 6.54 -47.56
N ASP A 49 35.65 7.65 -47.72
CA ASP A 49 35.56 8.41 -48.97
C ASP A 49 36.90 9.01 -49.45
N ALA A 50 37.88 9.13 -48.55
CA ALA A 50 39.23 9.60 -48.88
C ALA A 50 40.16 8.48 -49.41
N SER A 51 39.69 7.23 -49.50
CA SER A 51 40.52 6.04 -49.77
C SER A 51 40.35 5.44 -51.18
N THR A 52 41.38 4.73 -51.66
CA THR A 52 41.50 4.19 -53.03
C THR A 52 40.47 3.10 -53.38
N ARG A 53 40.11 3.02 -54.68
CA ARG A 53 39.01 2.23 -55.30
C ARG A 53 38.93 0.71 -55.03
N ALA A 54 39.99 0.06 -54.53
CA ALA A 54 39.99 -1.37 -54.19
C ALA A 54 39.76 -1.62 -52.69
N GLN A 55 40.05 -0.61 -51.86
CA GLN A 55 39.83 -0.63 -50.41
C GLN A 55 38.38 -0.29 -50.06
N THR A 56 37.64 0.32 -50.99
CA THR A 56 36.26 0.78 -50.79
C THR A 56 35.26 -0.37 -50.56
N ARG A 57 35.37 -1.51 -51.25
CA ARG A 57 34.42 -2.63 -51.07
C ARG A 57 34.48 -3.27 -49.68
N THR A 58 35.69 -3.59 -49.20
CA THR A 58 35.88 -4.14 -47.86
C THR A 58 35.61 -3.10 -46.77
N SER A 59 35.87 -1.82 -47.05
CA SER A 59 35.52 -0.70 -46.17
C SER A 59 34.00 -0.50 -46.07
N GLU A 60 33.25 -0.70 -47.14
CA GLU A 60 31.79 -0.54 -47.16
C GLU A 60 31.09 -1.65 -46.38
N GLU A 61 31.51 -2.91 -46.54
CA GLU A 61 31.02 -4.04 -45.73
C GLU A 61 31.32 -3.84 -44.24
N LEU A 62 32.53 -3.40 -43.89
CA LEU A 62 32.92 -3.09 -42.52
C LEU A 62 32.12 -1.91 -41.96
N ALA A 63 31.88 -0.86 -42.76
CA ALA A 63 31.07 0.29 -42.36
C ALA A 63 29.61 -0.11 -42.11
N ASN A 64 29.04 -0.97 -42.96
CA ASN A 64 27.68 -1.49 -42.78
C ASN A 64 27.56 -2.39 -41.54
N LEU A 65 28.54 -3.27 -41.29
CA LEU A 65 28.59 -4.08 -40.07
C LEU A 65 28.70 -3.18 -38.82
N THR A 66 29.59 -2.18 -38.85
CA THR A 66 29.78 -1.22 -37.76
C THR A 66 28.50 -0.41 -37.51
N ARG A 67 27.83 0.04 -38.57
CA ARG A 67 26.55 0.77 -38.49
C ARG A 67 25.45 -0.10 -37.87
N GLY A 68 25.33 -1.35 -38.29
CA GLY A 68 24.37 -2.30 -37.72
C GLY A 68 24.64 -2.59 -36.25
N TYR A 69 25.89 -2.84 -35.88
CA TYR A 69 26.31 -3.06 -34.50
C TYR A 69 26.03 -1.84 -33.61
N VAL A 70 26.44 -0.64 -34.04
CA VAL A 70 26.19 0.61 -33.30
C VAL A 70 24.70 0.88 -33.18
N ALA A 71 23.91 0.66 -34.24
CA ALA A 71 22.45 0.85 -34.18
C ALA A 71 21.80 -0.11 -33.18
N SER A 72 22.21 -1.38 -33.17
CA SER A 72 21.72 -2.37 -32.21
C SER A 72 22.08 -1.98 -30.77
N ALA A 73 23.34 -1.67 -30.51
CA ALA A 73 23.83 -1.29 -29.18
C ALA A 73 23.17 0.00 -28.68
N CYS A 74 23.03 1.03 -29.53
CA CYS A 74 22.30 2.24 -29.17
C CYS A 74 20.82 1.94 -28.87
N GLY A 75 20.18 1.03 -29.61
CA GLY A 75 18.80 0.63 -29.33
C GLY A 75 18.63 -0.05 -27.97
N GLU A 76 19.59 -0.89 -27.56
CA GLU A 76 19.61 -1.47 -26.22
C GLU A 76 19.85 -0.42 -25.12
N MET A 77 20.74 0.54 -25.37
CA MET A 77 20.98 1.66 -24.46
C MET A 77 19.74 2.56 -24.33
N ASP A 78 19.02 2.83 -25.42
CA ASP A 78 17.79 3.62 -25.42
C ASP A 78 16.73 2.95 -24.54
N LYS A 79 16.55 1.61 -24.62
CA LYS A 79 15.66 0.86 -23.72
C LYS A 79 16.06 0.99 -22.25
N LYS A 80 17.35 0.82 -21.94
CA LYS A 80 17.86 0.98 -20.57
C LYS A 80 17.71 2.42 -20.05
N LEU A 81 17.79 3.41 -20.93
CA LEU A 81 17.53 4.81 -20.60
C LEU A 81 16.06 5.05 -20.25
N GLU A 82 15.13 4.43 -20.99
CA GLU A 82 13.70 4.46 -20.64
C GLU A 82 13.43 3.82 -19.27
N ASP A 83 14.04 2.66 -19.00
CA ASP A 83 13.94 2.00 -17.69
C ASP A 83 14.48 2.91 -16.56
N LEU A 84 15.64 3.56 -16.79
CA LEU A 84 16.23 4.51 -15.83
C LEU A 84 15.37 5.78 -15.63
N GLN A 85 14.71 6.26 -16.68
CA GLN A 85 13.75 7.36 -16.57
C GLN A 85 12.56 6.97 -15.70
N SER A 86 12.05 5.76 -15.85
CA SER A 86 10.99 5.23 -14.98
C SER A 86 11.42 5.24 -13.51
N VAL A 87 12.65 4.79 -13.22
CA VAL A 87 13.23 4.84 -11.87
C VAL A 87 13.39 6.28 -11.37
N GLU A 88 13.81 7.22 -12.22
CA GLU A 88 13.88 8.65 -11.85
C GLU A 88 12.50 9.19 -11.44
N GLU A 89 11.45 8.85 -12.19
CA GLU A 89 10.08 9.25 -11.86
C GLU A 89 9.60 8.67 -10.53
N GLU A 90 9.88 7.39 -10.27
CA GLU A 90 9.54 6.74 -8.99
C GLU A 90 10.28 7.38 -7.82
N LEU A 91 11.58 7.67 -7.98
CA LEU A 91 12.36 8.37 -6.97
C LEU A 91 11.79 9.77 -6.69
N ASN A 92 11.38 10.51 -7.72
CA ASN A 92 10.76 11.83 -7.55
C ASN A 92 9.40 11.74 -6.82
N LYS A 93 8.60 10.71 -7.12
CA LYS A 93 7.36 10.43 -6.36
C LYS A 93 7.68 10.15 -4.89
N LEU A 94 8.71 9.35 -4.61
CA LEU A 94 9.14 9.04 -3.25
C LEU A 94 9.64 10.29 -2.51
N VAL A 95 10.43 11.14 -3.16
CA VAL A 95 10.87 12.43 -2.61
C VAL A 95 9.67 13.29 -2.25
N THR A 96 8.66 13.36 -3.11
CA THR A 96 7.44 14.13 -2.86
C THR A 96 6.68 13.59 -1.65
N LEU A 97 6.49 12.27 -1.58
CA LEU A 97 5.77 11.61 -0.48
C LEU A 97 6.49 11.81 0.86
N THR A 98 7.81 11.65 0.89
CA THR A 98 8.64 11.80 2.10
C THR A 98 8.82 13.25 2.54
N THR A 99 8.78 14.20 1.61
CA THR A 99 8.95 15.63 1.91
C THR A 99 7.63 16.32 2.27
N GLN A 100 6.52 15.94 1.65
CA GLN A 100 5.24 16.64 1.81
C GLN A 100 4.23 15.86 2.66
N VAL A 101 4.02 14.59 2.35
CA VAL A 101 2.91 13.81 2.92
C VAL A 101 3.29 13.25 4.29
N LEU A 102 4.44 12.57 4.38
CA LEU A 102 4.85 11.89 5.59
C LEU A 102 5.00 12.81 6.82
N PRO A 103 5.60 14.01 6.72
CA PRO A 103 5.75 14.89 7.88
C PRO A 103 4.40 15.36 8.45
N SER A 104 3.43 15.64 7.58
CA SER A 104 2.09 16.06 8.01
C SER A 104 1.36 14.96 8.77
N LYS A 105 1.42 13.71 8.27
CA LYS A 105 0.80 12.54 8.89
C LYS A 105 1.45 12.19 10.23
N ILE A 106 2.77 12.30 10.31
CA ILE A 106 3.49 12.09 11.58
C ILE A 106 3.08 13.14 12.61
N ASN A 107 2.98 14.41 12.22
CA ASN A 107 2.57 15.45 13.15
C ASN A 107 1.12 15.24 13.63
N GLU A 108 0.21 14.84 12.73
CA GLU A 108 -1.16 14.45 13.07
C GLU A 108 -1.19 13.33 14.14
N VAL A 109 -0.43 12.24 13.92
CA VAL A 109 -0.35 11.13 14.90
C VAL A 109 0.26 11.59 16.22
N LEU A 110 1.31 12.40 16.20
CA LEU A 110 1.95 12.92 17.41
C LEU A 110 1.00 13.81 18.22
N THR A 111 0.23 14.67 17.55
CA THR A 111 -0.78 15.51 18.22
C THR A 111 -1.92 14.69 18.80
N HIS A 112 -2.40 13.67 18.08
CA HIS A 112 -3.41 12.75 18.58
C HIS A 112 -2.92 11.96 19.80
N ALA A 113 -1.69 11.43 19.76
CA ALA A 113 -1.07 10.75 20.88
C ALA A 113 -0.95 11.66 22.11
N ALA A 114 -0.48 12.91 21.94
CA ALA A 114 -0.40 13.87 23.04
C ALA A 114 -1.76 14.21 23.65
N LYS A 115 -2.81 14.28 22.83
CA LYS A 115 -4.20 14.48 23.29
C LYS A 115 -4.69 13.27 24.09
N ASN A 116 -4.46 12.06 23.60
CA ASN A 116 -4.84 10.83 24.29
C ASN A 116 -4.10 10.67 25.62
N ASP A 117 -2.81 10.95 25.67
CA ASP A 117 -2.02 10.92 26.91
C ASP A 117 -2.56 11.91 27.95
N ARG A 118 -3.02 13.09 27.50
CA ARG A 118 -3.67 14.08 28.38
C ARG A 118 -5.01 13.56 28.90
N CYS A 119 -5.84 13.00 28.02
CA CYS A 119 -7.13 12.42 28.39
C CYS A 119 -6.96 11.28 29.41
N MET A 120 -6.04 10.35 29.14
CA MET A 120 -5.73 9.24 30.04
C MET A 120 -5.23 9.72 31.40
N ARG A 121 -4.42 10.78 31.45
CA ARG A 121 -4.01 11.40 32.72
C ARG A 121 -5.17 12.05 33.49
N SER A 122 -6.07 12.75 32.82
CA SER A 122 -7.26 13.31 33.47
C SER A 122 -8.19 12.22 34.00
N LEU A 123 -8.38 11.13 33.24
CA LEU A 123 -9.18 10.00 33.69
C LEU A 123 -8.54 9.26 34.87
N ALA A 124 -7.21 9.14 34.90
CA ALA A 124 -6.45 8.63 36.03
C ALA A 124 -6.70 9.42 37.31
N GLN A 125 -6.72 10.76 37.20
CA GLN A 125 -7.02 11.65 38.32
C GLN A 125 -8.44 11.47 38.83
N ILE A 126 -9.44 11.42 37.94
CA ILE A 126 -10.86 11.24 38.31
C ILE A 126 -11.09 9.89 39.00
N LEU A 127 -10.41 8.85 38.53
CA LEU A 127 -10.55 7.49 39.05
C LEU A 127 -9.63 7.19 40.24
N GLU A 128 -8.76 8.13 40.62
CA GLU A 128 -7.73 7.98 41.64
C GLU A 128 -6.84 6.73 41.44
N VAL A 129 -6.46 6.47 40.19
CA VAL A 129 -5.58 5.33 39.83
C VAL A 129 -4.33 5.82 39.10
N ALA A 130 -3.31 4.96 39.02
CA ALA A 130 -2.15 5.23 38.17
C ALA A 130 -2.58 5.30 36.68
N PRO A 131 -1.94 6.16 35.85
CA PRO A 131 -2.29 6.29 34.42
C PRO A 131 -2.25 4.98 33.63
N THR A 132 -1.41 4.03 34.04
CA THR A 132 -1.29 2.69 33.44
C THR A 132 -2.46 1.76 33.79
N GLU A 133 -3.21 2.06 34.85
CA GLU A 133 -4.29 1.22 35.39
C GLU A 133 -5.69 1.70 35.00
N VAL A 134 -5.78 2.90 34.42
CA VAL A 134 -7.04 3.54 33.99
C VAL A 134 -7.90 2.60 33.15
N VAL A 135 -7.30 1.96 32.14
CA VAL A 135 -8.04 1.05 31.23
C VAL A 135 -8.61 -0.13 32.01
N HIS A 136 -7.85 -0.68 32.94
CA HIS A 136 -8.30 -1.79 33.77
C HIS A 136 -9.47 -1.34 34.67
N LYS A 137 -9.33 -0.21 35.37
CA LYS A 137 -10.35 0.33 36.28
C LYS A 137 -11.66 0.66 35.55
N VAL A 138 -11.58 1.34 34.41
CA VAL A 138 -12.75 1.65 33.55
C VAL A 138 -13.45 0.34 33.16
N LYS A 139 -12.69 -0.65 32.71
CA LYS A 139 -13.24 -1.97 32.33
C LYS A 139 -13.96 -2.64 33.51
N THR A 140 -13.44 -2.52 34.73
CA THR A 140 -14.11 -3.04 35.93
C THR A 140 -15.42 -2.31 36.22
N ILE A 141 -15.41 -0.97 36.15
CA ILE A 141 -16.60 -0.12 36.39
C ILE A 141 -17.69 -0.41 35.36
N THR A 142 -17.35 -0.47 34.06
CA THR A 142 -18.32 -0.77 33.00
C THR A 142 -18.94 -2.16 33.15
N LYS A 143 -18.15 -3.17 33.56
CA LYS A 143 -18.68 -4.50 33.87
C LYS A 143 -19.65 -4.48 35.05
N LEU A 144 -19.31 -3.79 36.13
CA LEU A 144 -20.17 -3.67 37.30
C LEU A 144 -21.49 -2.97 36.96
N ALA A 145 -21.42 -1.87 36.21
CA ALA A 145 -22.59 -1.12 35.76
C ALA A 145 -23.52 -1.99 34.89
N SER A 146 -22.95 -2.78 33.97
CA SER A 146 -23.73 -3.72 33.14
C SER A 146 -24.38 -4.84 33.94
N GLN A 147 -23.76 -5.29 35.04
CA GLN A 147 -24.35 -6.31 35.91
C GLN A 147 -25.49 -5.76 36.77
N GLN A 148 -25.36 -4.53 37.27
CA GLN A 148 -26.41 -3.88 38.04
C GLN A 148 -27.65 -3.55 37.21
N SER A 149 -27.48 -3.12 35.96
CA SER A 149 -28.60 -2.89 35.06
C SER A 149 -29.35 -4.19 34.71
N SER A 150 -28.65 -5.33 34.59
CA SER A 150 -29.30 -6.64 34.40
C SER A 150 -30.08 -7.13 35.63
N GLN A 151 -29.73 -6.68 36.85
CA GLN A 151 -30.46 -7.06 38.06
C GLN A 151 -31.75 -6.25 38.26
N LEU A 152 -31.78 -4.99 37.82
CA LEU A 152 -32.97 -4.13 37.86
C LEU A 152 -34.05 -4.52 36.82
N ILE A 153 -33.69 -5.31 35.81
CA ILE A 153 -34.61 -5.82 34.76
C ILE A 153 -35.07 -7.27 35.07
N GLN A 154 -34.93 -7.74 36.32
CA GLN A 154 -35.66 -8.94 36.75
C GLN A 154 -37.09 -8.56 37.13
N VAL A 155 -37.97 -8.50 36.12
CA VAL A 155 -39.42 -8.58 36.32
C VAL A 155 -39.68 -9.91 37.03
N PRO A 156 -40.30 -9.94 38.22
CA PRO A 156 -40.69 -11.20 38.85
C PRO A 156 -41.61 -11.95 37.90
N LYS A 157 -41.20 -13.14 37.45
CA LYS A 157 -42.09 -14.07 36.76
C LYS A 157 -43.17 -14.48 37.77
N GLN A 158 -44.28 -13.75 37.76
CA GLN A 158 -45.45 -14.11 38.53
C GLN A 158 -46.09 -15.31 37.84
N ASP A 159 -45.92 -16.48 38.44
CA ASP A 159 -46.62 -17.71 38.05
C ASP A 159 -48.12 -17.43 37.94
N HIS A 160 -48.67 -17.55 36.73
CA HIS A 160 -50.10 -17.45 36.49
C HIS A 160 -50.73 -18.85 36.55
N PRO A 161 -51.69 -19.10 37.46
CA PRO A 161 -52.61 -20.23 37.33
C PRO A 161 -53.75 -19.83 36.38
N ARG A 162 -53.82 -20.56 35.26
CA ARG A 162 -55.01 -20.96 34.47
C ARG A 162 -56.38 -20.44 34.95
N HIS A 163 -56.99 -19.55 34.14
CA HIS A 163 -58.42 -19.27 33.79
C HIS A 163 -59.58 -19.88 34.63
N PRO A 164 -60.78 -19.23 34.74
CA PRO A 164 -61.51 -18.61 33.62
C PRO A 164 -62.37 -17.33 33.89
N THR A 165 -62.73 -16.69 32.77
CA THR A 165 -63.77 -15.68 32.48
C THR A 165 -64.72 -15.21 33.59
N THR A 166 -64.74 -13.90 33.85
CA THR A 166 -65.97 -13.10 33.99
C THR A 166 -65.69 -11.60 33.84
N LYS A 167 -66.69 -10.92 33.29
CA LYS A 167 -66.72 -9.54 32.80
C LYS A 167 -66.46 -8.46 33.87
N THR A 168 -66.11 -7.29 33.34
CA THR A 168 -66.39 -5.93 33.85
C THR A 168 -65.38 -5.34 34.84
N ARG A 169 -64.46 -4.51 34.33
CA ARG A 169 -64.35 -3.05 34.58
C ARG A 169 -62.97 -2.59 34.11
N ASP A 170 -62.93 -1.99 32.92
CA ASP A 170 -61.74 -1.41 32.31
C ASP A 170 -61.26 -0.21 33.13
N GLU A 171 -60.15 -0.38 33.85
CA GLU A 171 -59.17 0.70 34.03
C GLU A 171 -57.95 0.31 33.19
N ALA A 172 -58.06 0.55 31.89
CA ALA A 172 -56.93 0.51 30.99
C ALA A 172 -55.95 1.60 31.42
N ILE A 173 -54.80 1.20 31.96
CA ILE A 173 -53.65 2.09 32.10
C ILE A 173 -53.23 2.45 30.68
N ASN A 174 -53.57 3.67 30.27
CA ASN A 174 -53.12 4.29 29.03
C ASN A 174 -51.59 4.41 29.09
N TYR A 175 -50.90 3.68 28.21
CA TYR A 175 -49.56 4.09 27.79
C TYR A 175 -49.75 5.10 26.67
N GLU A 176 -49.52 6.39 26.95
CA GLU A 176 -49.40 7.39 25.89
C GLU A 176 -48.15 7.09 25.07
N GLN A 177 -48.35 6.43 23.92
CA GLN A 177 -47.36 6.40 22.85
C GLN A 177 -47.30 7.80 22.24
N LEU A 178 -46.26 8.56 22.57
CA LEU A 178 -46.09 9.97 22.18
C LEU A 178 -45.93 10.24 20.66
N ASN A 179 -45.98 9.22 19.80
CA ASN A 179 -45.67 9.35 18.37
C ASN A 179 -46.67 8.63 17.42
N VAL A 180 -47.96 8.52 17.78
CA VAL A 180 -48.95 7.79 16.95
C VAL A 180 -49.24 8.50 15.61
N ASP A 181 -49.09 9.82 15.52
CA ASP A 181 -49.54 10.58 14.33
C ASP A 181 -48.46 10.90 13.28
N GLU A 182 -47.18 10.51 13.49
CA GLU A 182 -46.10 10.92 12.56
C GLU A 182 -45.64 9.81 11.59
N PHE A 183 -46.10 8.56 11.74
CA PHE A 183 -45.62 7.42 10.93
C PHE A 183 -46.73 6.53 10.39
N GLY A 184 -47.82 7.13 9.91
CA GLY A 184 -48.98 6.43 9.33
C GLY A 184 -48.69 5.60 8.06
N ASP A 185 -47.50 5.71 7.47
CA ASP A 185 -47.13 5.02 6.21
C ASP A 185 -45.71 4.42 6.26
N VAL A 186 -45.29 3.84 7.39
CA VAL A 186 -44.03 3.08 7.42
C VAL A 186 -44.32 1.58 7.45
N GLU A 187 -44.23 0.96 6.29
CA GLU A 187 -44.22 -0.50 6.14
C GLU A 187 -42.98 -1.05 6.86
N TYR A 188 -43.19 -1.69 8.01
CA TYR A 188 -42.13 -2.37 8.73
C TYR A 188 -41.74 -3.64 7.99
N HIS A 189 -40.69 -3.56 7.18
CA HIS A 189 -40.04 -4.77 6.64
C HIS A 189 -39.32 -5.50 7.79
N LEU A 190 -39.90 -6.61 8.23
CA LEU A 190 -39.32 -7.51 9.24
C LEU A 190 -37.99 -8.16 8.79
N ASP A 191 -37.61 -7.96 7.53
CA ASP A 191 -36.40 -8.46 6.91
C ASP A 191 -35.23 -7.45 6.98
N PHE A 192 -35.41 -6.33 7.68
CA PHE A 192 -34.35 -5.34 7.84
C PHE A 192 -33.26 -5.87 8.76
N ASP A 193 -32.18 -6.39 8.17
CA ASP A 193 -30.95 -6.75 8.86
C ASP A 193 -30.06 -5.49 9.02
N PRO A 194 -29.98 -4.90 10.22
CA PRO A 194 -29.18 -3.70 10.45
C PRO A 194 -27.68 -3.95 10.26
N ILE A 195 -27.22 -5.21 10.32
CA ILE A 195 -25.82 -5.58 10.05
C ILE A 195 -25.54 -5.49 8.55
N ALA A 196 -26.48 -5.92 7.71
CA ALA A 196 -26.37 -5.81 6.26
C ALA A 196 -26.45 -4.35 5.78
N ALA A 197 -27.32 -3.54 6.38
CA ALA A 197 -27.46 -2.11 6.04
C ALA A 197 -26.23 -1.26 6.42
N ALA A 198 -25.49 -1.65 7.47
CA ALA A 198 -24.26 -0.96 7.88
C ALA A 198 -23.06 -1.30 6.99
N GLN A 199 -23.11 -2.40 6.23
CA GLN A 199 -22.12 -2.76 5.21
C GLN A 199 -22.47 -2.07 3.89
N GLY A 200 -22.31 -0.74 3.84
CA GLY A 200 -22.44 0.01 2.59
C GLY A 200 -21.69 -0.67 1.44
N GLU A 201 -22.35 -0.75 0.28
CA GLU A 201 -21.88 -1.40 -0.94
C GLU A 201 -20.38 -1.19 -1.21
N SER A 202 -19.60 -2.21 -0.88
CA SER A 202 -18.24 -2.34 -1.36
C SER A 202 -18.05 -3.75 -1.89
N ARG A 203 -18.55 -3.98 -3.11
CA ARG A 203 -17.73 -4.51 -4.22
C ARG A 203 -18.55 -4.74 -5.48
N ARG A 204 -18.23 -3.90 -6.46
CA ARG A 204 -18.29 -4.22 -7.89
C ARG A 204 -17.71 -5.61 -8.15
N SER A 205 -18.41 -6.36 -9.01
CA SER A 205 -17.89 -7.38 -9.94
C SER A 205 -16.91 -8.42 -9.38
N HIS A 206 -17.44 -9.63 -9.17
CA HIS A 206 -16.65 -10.87 -9.28
C HIS A 206 -16.01 -10.97 -10.67
N PRO A 207 -14.69 -11.22 -10.81
CA PRO A 207 -14.17 -12.03 -11.89
C PRO A 207 -14.29 -13.50 -11.49
N ARG A 208 -15.24 -14.14 -12.16
CA ARG A 208 -15.33 -15.54 -12.54
C ARG A 208 -14.04 -16.37 -12.30
N SER A 209 -14.22 -17.41 -11.50
CA SER A 209 -13.37 -18.59 -11.29
C SER A 209 -12.39 -18.91 -12.43
N ALA A 210 -11.10 -19.00 -12.10
CA ALA A 210 -10.06 -19.57 -12.94
C ALA A 210 -10.31 -21.08 -13.14
N SER A 211 -10.43 -21.47 -14.41
CA SER A 211 -10.63 -22.85 -14.84
C SER A 211 -9.35 -23.66 -14.65
N ARG A 212 -9.55 -24.92 -14.27
CA ARG A 212 -8.59 -26.04 -14.09
C ARG A 212 -7.61 -26.30 -15.28
N SER A 213 -7.65 -25.51 -16.34
CA SER A 213 -6.79 -25.64 -17.52
C SER A 213 -5.46 -24.86 -17.42
N GLU A 214 -5.37 -23.81 -16.59
CA GLU A 214 -4.13 -23.01 -16.46
C GLU A 214 -3.08 -23.66 -15.55
N GLN A 215 -3.49 -24.53 -14.62
CA GLN A 215 -2.55 -25.28 -13.78
C GLN A 215 -1.87 -26.45 -14.52
N GLN A 216 -2.50 -26.99 -15.57
CA GLN A 216 -1.89 -28.04 -16.38
C GLN A 216 -0.79 -27.46 -17.30
N ALA A 217 -1.02 -26.26 -17.86
CA ALA A 217 -0.04 -25.58 -18.72
C ALA A 217 1.25 -25.15 -17.98
N ARG A 218 1.18 -24.90 -16.66
CA ARG A 218 2.38 -24.63 -15.84
C ARG A 218 3.14 -25.88 -15.44
N LYS A 219 2.48 -27.04 -15.38
CA LYS A 219 3.13 -28.31 -15.05
C LYS A 219 3.93 -28.86 -16.23
N ASP A 220 3.45 -28.63 -17.45
CA ASP A 220 4.12 -29.09 -18.67
C ASP A 220 5.32 -28.19 -19.07
N GLN A 221 5.37 -26.92 -18.61
CA GLN A 221 6.53 -26.04 -18.83
C GLN A 221 7.69 -26.29 -17.85
N LEU A 222 7.43 -26.85 -16.67
CA LEU A 222 8.50 -27.18 -15.71
C LEU A 222 9.21 -28.50 -16.05
N ALA A 223 8.57 -29.40 -16.79
CA ALA A 223 9.16 -30.67 -17.22
C ALA A 223 10.11 -30.53 -18.43
N ALA A 224 10.08 -29.40 -19.13
CA ALA A 224 10.93 -29.14 -20.30
C ALA A 224 12.26 -28.44 -19.98
N ALA A 225 12.51 -28.10 -18.70
CA ALA A 225 13.73 -27.41 -18.25
C ALA A 225 14.71 -28.32 -17.52
N GLU A 226 14.43 -29.63 -17.43
CA GLU A 226 15.29 -30.62 -16.74
C GLU A 226 16.21 -31.42 -17.69
N GLU A 227 16.29 -31.04 -18.98
CA GLU A 227 17.08 -31.77 -19.98
C GLU A 227 18.21 -30.96 -20.65
N ASP A 228 18.63 -29.82 -20.08
CA ASP A 228 19.85 -29.15 -20.55
C ASP A 228 20.83 -28.95 -19.40
N GLY A 229 21.83 -29.84 -19.38
CA GLY A 229 22.88 -29.92 -18.36
C GLY A 229 23.82 -28.72 -18.42
N VAL A 230 23.46 -27.67 -17.71
CA VAL A 230 24.35 -26.53 -17.44
C VAL A 230 24.77 -26.58 -15.98
N GLU A 231 26.04 -26.95 -15.74
CA GLU A 231 26.64 -26.92 -14.41
C GLU A 231 26.67 -25.49 -13.83
N PRO A 232 26.38 -25.30 -12.53
CA PRO A 232 26.43 -24.00 -11.90
C PRO A 232 27.88 -23.54 -11.70
N ILE A 233 28.22 -22.40 -12.30
CA ILE A 233 29.49 -21.69 -12.08
C ILE A 233 29.55 -21.23 -10.62
N THR A 234 30.52 -21.75 -9.89
CA THR A 234 30.87 -21.31 -8.53
C THR A 234 31.62 -19.99 -8.63
N VAL A 235 30.96 -18.90 -8.23
CA VAL A 235 31.61 -17.58 -8.07
C VAL A 235 32.07 -17.45 -6.63
N ASP A 236 33.39 -17.43 -6.46
CA ASP A 236 34.09 -17.24 -5.19
C ASP A 236 33.90 -15.78 -4.69
N PRO A 237 33.45 -15.53 -3.45
CA PRO A 237 33.26 -14.18 -2.96
C PRO A 237 34.58 -13.53 -2.52
N GLU A 238 35.02 -12.49 -3.24
CA GLU A 238 36.13 -11.62 -2.81
C GLU A 238 35.83 -10.88 -1.49
N PRO A 239 36.87 -10.56 -0.69
CA PRO A 239 36.71 -10.07 0.67
C PRO A 239 36.42 -8.56 0.75
N VAL A 240 35.43 -8.20 1.58
CA VAL A 240 35.03 -6.82 1.88
C VAL A 240 36.11 -6.11 2.71
N PRO A 241 36.48 -4.85 2.41
CA PRO A 241 37.43 -4.09 3.23
C PRO A 241 36.82 -3.70 4.59
N ARG A 242 37.53 -4.03 5.68
CA ARG A 242 37.24 -3.50 7.01
C ARG A 242 37.68 -2.04 7.09
N TRP A 243 36.73 -1.15 7.34
CA TRP A 243 37.02 0.23 7.73
C TRP A 243 37.30 0.24 9.24
N VAL A 244 38.45 0.80 9.63
CA VAL A 244 38.84 1.14 11.01
C VAL A 244 38.55 2.62 11.22
#